data_AF-A0A9D4MHV6-F1
#
_entry.id   AF-A0A9D4MHV6-F1
#
_cell.length_a   1.000
_cell.length_b   1.000
_cell.length_c   1.000
_cell.angle_alpha   90.00
_cell.angle_beta   90.00
_cell.angle_gamma   90.00
#
_symmetry.space_group_name_H-M   'P 1'
#
loop_
_entity.id
_entity.type
_entity.pdbx_description
1 polymer ?
#
loop_
_entity_poly.entity_id
_entity_poly.type
_entity_poly.pdbx_seq_one_letter_code
_entity_poly.pdbx_strand_id
1 'polypeptide(L)'
;MIERRYSVEFILHRKNKVTLKSLCTFCRINVFLIAVCLLPICAALCPTSDRVQAATQECFREYSIQKVYVDRGERRLYSGVDIEILRAYCSAYLDAFNCVRQLLQSCPTSHHKDIKAALTPFADDPELTELCKTHRLYELYAQYMICFSDRGKKSDWCFDKEISSSVMHVYQVDVQELCNRMLSVTRCIESNIRLGCGEQAADLVHLLVKPTVPGSGQCVYPLYPETTSTVRRNNSQQDTNKHPGPLTKSRKSNNTEALHPNVVISLLTYIFSIRCQIFNIFQS
;
A
#
# COMPACT_ATOMS: atom_id res chain seq x y z
N MET A 1 32.87 -14.40 -44.62
CA MET A 1 31.96 -13.36 -44.08
C MET A 1 32.84 -12.34 -43.37
N ILE A 2 32.68 -11.06 -43.70
CA ILE A 2 33.73 -10.05 -43.77
C ILE A 2 34.07 -9.45 -42.40
N GLU A 3 35.31 -9.63 -41.94
CA GLU A 3 35.96 -8.87 -40.87
C GLU A 3 36.43 -7.51 -41.42
N ARG A 4 35.91 -6.39 -40.92
CA ARG A 4 36.50 -5.05 -41.15
C ARG A 4 37.20 -4.58 -39.88
N ARG A 5 38.53 -4.63 -39.89
CA ARG A 5 39.39 -3.88 -38.96
C ARG A 5 39.58 -2.46 -39.52
N TYR A 6 39.23 -1.44 -38.76
CA TYR A 6 39.63 -0.07 -39.02
C TYR A 6 40.89 0.23 -38.21
N SER A 7 41.99 0.51 -38.92
CA SER A 7 43.20 1.11 -38.37
C SER A 7 43.01 2.61 -38.30
N VAL A 8 43.21 3.21 -37.12
CA VAL A 8 43.30 4.66 -36.97
C VAL A 8 44.75 5.00 -36.61
N GLU A 9 45.46 5.56 -37.57
CA GLU A 9 46.76 6.20 -37.36
C GLU A 9 46.57 7.51 -36.57
N PHE A 10 47.23 7.63 -35.42
CA PHE A 10 47.34 8.90 -34.70
C PHE A 10 48.73 9.51 -34.94
N ILE A 11 48.73 10.62 -35.68
CA ILE A 11 49.91 11.45 -35.96
C ILE A 11 50.27 12.22 -34.69
N LEU A 12 51.46 11.92 -34.15
CA LEU A 12 52.09 12.62 -33.04
C LEU A 12 52.81 13.87 -33.57
N HIS A 13 52.36 15.08 -33.19
CA HIS A 13 53.07 16.32 -33.50
C HIS A 13 53.40 17.14 -32.24
N ARG A 14 54.71 17.33 -32.06
CA ARG A 14 55.44 18.47 -31.46
C ARG A 14 55.12 18.94 -30.03
N LYS A 15 56.06 18.56 -29.15
CA LYS A 15 56.78 19.35 -28.14
C LYS A 15 56.34 20.82 -27.97
N ASN A 16 55.76 21.13 -26.80
CA ASN A 16 55.93 22.42 -26.14
C ASN A 16 56.41 22.18 -24.69
N LYS A 17 57.63 22.63 -24.38
CA LYS A 17 58.17 22.66 -23.02
C LYS A 17 57.44 23.75 -22.24
N VAL A 18 56.40 23.37 -21.51
CA VAL A 18 55.79 24.23 -20.49
C VAL A 18 56.49 23.98 -19.16
N THR A 19 57.03 25.05 -18.60
CA THR A 19 57.78 25.08 -17.34
C THR A 19 56.94 24.62 -16.14
N LEU A 20 57.44 23.57 -15.47
CA LEU A 20 56.80 22.76 -14.42
C LEU A 20 56.49 23.51 -13.10
N LYS A 21 56.77 24.80 -12.96
CA LYS A 21 56.49 25.57 -11.73
C LYS A 21 55.10 26.23 -11.71
N SER A 22 54.40 26.29 -12.83
CA SER A 22 53.06 26.92 -12.92
C SER A 22 51.88 25.94 -12.83
N LEU A 23 52.13 24.62 -12.85
CA LEU A 23 51.06 23.61 -12.74
C LEU A 23 50.60 23.36 -11.30
N CYS A 24 51.41 23.67 -10.29
CA CYS A 24 51.06 23.38 -8.89
C CYS A 24 50.02 24.38 -8.32
N THR A 25 50.07 25.63 -8.77
CA THR A 25 49.11 26.68 -8.35
C THR A 25 47.76 26.55 -9.05
N PHE A 26 47.75 26.15 -10.33
CA PHE A 26 46.52 25.91 -11.08
C PHE A 26 45.72 24.71 -10.56
N CYS A 27 46.41 23.67 -10.04
CA CYS A 27 45.74 22.50 -9.48
C CYS A 27 45.06 22.80 -8.13
N ARG A 28 45.64 23.65 -7.28
CA ARG A 28 45.03 24.07 -6.01
C ARG A 28 43.80 24.96 -6.19
N ILE A 29 43.78 25.82 -7.20
CA ILE A 29 42.64 26.72 -7.47
C ILE A 29 41.44 25.93 -8.04
N ASN A 30 41.68 24.92 -8.89
CA ASN A 30 40.61 24.09 -9.45
C ASN A 30 39.94 23.17 -8.42
N VAL A 31 40.69 22.63 -7.45
CA VAL A 31 40.11 21.82 -6.36
C VAL A 31 39.22 22.66 -5.44
N PHE A 32 39.59 23.93 -5.17
CA PHE A 32 38.75 24.85 -4.40
C PHE A 32 37.49 25.27 -5.16
N LEU A 33 37.57 25.53 -6.48
CA LEU A 33 36.39 25.83 -7.29
C LEU A 33 35.41 24.66 -7.36
N ILE A 34 35.89 23.42 -7.50
CA ILE A 34 35.03 22.22 -7.48
C ILE A 34 34.41 22.02 -6.09
N ALA A 35 35.15 22.22 -5.00
CA ALA A 35 34.61 22.12 -3.63
C ALA A 35 33.57 23.20 -3.33
N VAL A 36 33.79 24.45 -3.77
CA VAL A 36 32.84 25.57 -3.58
C VAL A 36 31.61 25.44 -4.49
N CYS A 37 31.73 24.81 -5.67
CA CYS A 37 30.58 24.52 -6.54
C CYS A 37 29.77 23.27 -6.14
N LEU A 38 30.33 22.36 -5.32
CA LEU A 38 29.62 21.18 -4.81
C LEU A 38 28.94 21.40 -3.45
N LEU A 39 29.34 22.44 -2.69
CA LEU A 39 28.72 22.78 -1.42
C LEU A 39 27.27 23.34 -1.48
N PRO A 40 26.78 24.02 -2.55
CA PRO A 40 25.40 24.50 -2.58
C PRO A 40 24.39 23.45 -3.11
N ILE A 41 24.85 22.33 -3.65
CA ILE A 41 23.94 21.32 -4.26
C ILE A 41 23.21 20.50 -3.18
N CYS A 42 23.76 20.40 -1.96
CA CYS A 42 23.07 19.76 -0.84
C CYS A 42 22.03 20.67 -0.15
N ALA A 43 22.07 21.99 -0.36
CA ALA A 43 21.14 22.93 0.27
C ALA A 43 19.82 23.11 -0.52
N ALA A 44 19.73 22.56 -1.74
CA ALA A 44 18.57 22.72 -2.62
C ALA A 44 17.53 21.57 -2.53
N LEU A 45 17.77 20.53 -1.73
CA LEU A 45 16.87 19.37 -1.65
C LEU A 45 15.75 19.53 -0.64
N CYS A 46 15.93 20.35 0.40
CA CYS A 46 14.86 20.59 1.36
C CYS A 46 14.04 21.81 0.92
N PRO A 47 12.72 21.66 0.74
CA PRO A 47 11.84 22.82 0.53
C PRO A 47 11.91 23.76 1.74
N THR A 48 11.63 25.04 1.51
CA THR A 48 11.54 26.06 2.56
C THR A 48 10.49 25.66 3.60
N SER A 49 10.62 26.17 4.83
CA SER A 49 9.77 25.77 5.97
C SER A 49 8.27 25.83 5.70
N ASP A 50 7.84 26.85 4.94
CA ASP A 50 6.46 27.08 4.50
C ASP A 50 5.98 26.05 3.45
N ARG A 51 6.89 25.37 2.76
CA ARG A 51 6.63 24.40 1.69
C ARG A 51 6.87 22.94 2.09
N VAL A 52 7.51 22.69 3.24
CA VAL A 52 7.77 21.33 3.75
C VAL A 52 6.48 20.52 3.90
N GLN A 53 5.40 21.13 4.39
CA GLN A 53 4.11 20.46 4.51
C GLN A 53 3.53 20.08 3.15
N ALA A 54 3.52 21.01 2.19
CA ALA A 54 3.02 20.76 0.85
C ALA A 54 3.84 19.67 0.13
N ALA A 55 5.17 19.69 0.26
CA ALA A 55 6.03 18.65 -0.29
C ALA A 55 5.77 17.28 0.36
N THR A 56 5.49 17.24 1.66
CA THR A 56 5.12 15.99 2.36
C THR A 56 3.78 15.46 1.86
N GLN A 57 2.78 16.34 1.68
CA GLN A 57 1.48 15.96 1.13
C GLN A 57 1.58 15.47 -0.33
N GLU A 58 2.46 16.09 -1.12
CA GLU A 58 2.70 15.68 -2.51
C GLU A 58 3.21 14.23 -2.60
N CYS A 59 4.04 13.78 -1.64
CA CYS A 59 4.45 12.37 -1.57
C CYS A 59 3.25 11.40 -1.52
N PHE A 60 2.12 11.81 -0.94
CA PHE A 60 0.92 10.96 -0.79
C PHE A 60 -0.15 11.23 -1.85
N ARG A 61 0.11 12.06 -2.87
CA ARG A 61 -0.89 12.38 -3.90
C ARG A 61 -1.38 11.12 -4.62
N GLU A 62 -0.45 10.30 -5.13
CA GLU A 62 -0.79 9.07 -5.83
C GLU A 62 -1.45 8.06 -4.89
N TYR A 63 -0.90 7.89 -3.68
CA TYR A 63 -1.51 7.04 -2.65
C TYR A 63 -2.97 7.43 -2.38
N SER A 64 -3.26 8.72 -2.26
CA SER A 64 -4.62 9.21 -2.01
C SER A 64 -5.57 8.87 -3.16
N ILE A 65 -5.10 8.94 -4.41
CA ILE A 65 -5.87 8.53 -5.58
C ILE A 65 -6.17 7.03 -5.53
N GLN A 66 -5.15 6.20 -5.30
CA GLN A 66 -5.30 4.75 -5.23
C GLN A 66 -6.17 4.31 -4.05
N LYS A 67 -6.05 4.99 -2.91
CA LYS A 67 -6.91 4.78 -1.74
C LYS A 67 -8.38 4.97 -2.08
N VAL A 68 -8.71 6.02 -2.84
CA VAL A 68 -10.10 6.26 -3.28
C VAL A 68 -10.62 5.13 -4.16
N TYR A 69 -9.80 4.54 -5.04
CA TYR A 69 -10.22 3.39 -5.84
C TYR A 69 -10.50 2.15 -4.99
N VAL A 70 -9.69 1.89 -3.97
CA VAL A 70 -9.93 0.78 -3.02
C VAL A 70 -11.16 1.05 -2.15
N ASP A 71 -11.30 2.27 -1.61
CA ASP A 71 -12.38 2.63 -0.68
C ASP A 71 -13.75 2.76 -1.37
N ARG A 72 -13.78 3.23 -2.63
CA ARG A 72 -15.01 3.39 -3.43
C ARG A 72 -15.29 2.21 -4.35
N GLY A 73 -14.40 1.24 -4.43
CA GLY A 73 -14.59 0.05 -5.22
C GLY A 73 -15.88 -0.68 -4.81
N GLU A 74 -16.51 -1.39 -5.75
CA GLU A 74 -17.67 -2.23 -5.45
C GLU A 74 -17.33 -3.36 -4.44
N ARG A 75 -16.04 -3.63 -4.25
CA ARG A 75 -15.54 -4.71 -3.42
C ARG A 75 -14.41 -4.21 -2.53
N ARG A 76 -14.49 -4.59 -1.27
CA ARG A 76 -13.42 -4.39 -0.27
C ARG A 76 -12.30 -5.42 -0.49
N LEU A 77 -11.13 -5.19 0.11
CA LEU A 77 -9.96 -6.06 -0.04
C LEU A 77 -10.25 -7.54 0.24
N TYR A 78 -11.03 -7.82 1.30
CA TYR A 78 -11.43 -9.17 1.70
C TYR A 78 -12.61 -9.76 0.89
N SER A 79 -13.16 -9.00 -0.06
CA SER A 79 -14.33 -9.37 -0.88
C SER A 79 -13.99 -9.48 -2.38
N GLY A 80 -12.70 -9.50 -2.74
CA GLY A 80 -12.27 -9.75 -4.11
C GLY A 80 -12.08 -8.49 -4.96
N VAL A 81 -11.32 -7.51 -4.46
CA VAL A 81 -10.77 -6.41 -5.27
C VAL A 81 -9.87 -6.95 -6.40
N ASP A 82 -9.78 -6.24 -7.51
CA ASP A 82 -8.84 -6.55 -8.58
C ASP A 82 -7.38 -6.48 -8.07
N ILE A 83 -6.57 -7.47 -8.44
CA ILE A 83 -5.17 -7.55 -7.99
C ILE A 83 -4.31 -6.39 -8.50
N GLU A 84 -4.59 -5.85 -9.68
CA GLU A 84 -3.86 -4.69 -10.20
C GLU A 84 -4.17 -3.43 -9.39
N ILE A 85 -5.42 -3.29 -8.91
CA ILE A 85 -5.79 -2.21 -7.99
C ILE A 85 -5.04 -2.36 -6.67
N LEU A 86 -4.99 -3.57 -6.09
CA LEU A 86 -4.25 -3.83 -4.86
C LEU A 86 -2.74 -3.56 -5.04
N ARG A 87 -2.15 -3.98 -6.16
CA ARG A 87 -0.74 -3.73 -6.48
C ARG A 87 -0.44 -2.24 -6.64
N ALA A 88 -1.28 -1.52 -7.38
CA ALA A 88 -1.15 -0.08 -7.56
C ALA A 88 -1.26 0.67 -6.21
N TYR A 89 -2.23 0.29 -5.38
CA TYR A 89 -2.42 0.85 -4.05
C TYR A 89 -1.19 0.65 -3.17
N CYS A 90 -0.67 -0.57 -3.10
CA CYS A 90 0.51 -0.87 -2.29
C CYS A 90 1.80 -0.25 -2.84
N SER A 91 1.98 -0.18 -4.16
CA SER A 91 3.11 0.53 -4.75
C SER A 91 3.08 2.01 -4.35
N ALA A 92 1.94 2.67 -4.55
CA ALA A 92 1.77 4.08 -4.22
C ALA A 92 2.00 4.36 -2.72
N TYR A 93 1.55 3.46 -1.84
CA TYR A 93 1.81 3.53 -0.41
C TYR A 93 3.32 3.48 -0.10
N LEU A 94 4.02 2.46 -0.59
CA LEU A 94 5.45 2.28 -0.33
C LEU A 94 6.29 3.42 -0.93
N ASP A 95 5.92 3.89 -2.12
CA ASP A 95 6.57 5.02 -2.80
C ASP A 95 6.39 6.32 -2.02
N ALA A 96 5.20 6.58 -1.46
CA ALA A 96 4.95 7.74 -0.61
C ALA A 96 5.85 7.76 0.62
N PHE A 97 5.97 6.63 1.33
CA PHE A 97 6.86 6.54 2.51
C PHE A 97 8.34 6.58 2.14
N ASN A 98 8.72 6.09 0.97
CA ASN A 98 10.08 6.25 0.45
C ASN A 98 10.38 7.74 0.16
N CYS A 99 9.44 8.46 -0.46
CA CYS A 99 9.52 9.90 -0.71
C CYS A 99 9.68 10.70 0.61
N VAL A 100 8.87 10.41 1.62
CA VAL A 100 8.99 11.02 2.96
C VAL A 100 10.33 10.72 3.60
N ARG A 101 10.85 9.49 3.48
CA ARG A 101 12.17 9.14 4.00
C ARG A 101 13.27 9.96 3.34
N GLN A 102 13.19 10.19 2.03
CA GLN A 102 14.12 11.06 1.30
C GLN A 102 14.01 12.51 1.77
N LEU A 103 12.80 13.02 2.02
CA LEU A 103 12.60 14.36 2.60
C LEU A 103 13.24 14.46 4.00
N LEU A 104 13.04 13.48 4.87
CA LEU A 104 13.66 13.46 6.21
C LEU A 104 15.20 13.41 6.16
N GLN A 105 15.77 12.71 5.19
CA GLN A 105 17.22 12.65 4.98
C GLN A 105 17.78 13.95 4.40
N SER A 106 17.00 14.64 3.57
CA SER A 106 17.43 15.86 2.88
C SER A 106 17.18 17.13 3.69
N CYS A 107 16.23 17.10 4.63
CA CYS A 107 15.84 18.24 5.44
C CYS A 107 16.54 18.31 6.79
N PRO A 108 16.92 19.52 7.27
CA PRO A 108 17.35 19.74 8.64
C PRO A 108 16.33 19.22 9.66
N THR A 109 16.81 18.75 10.82
CA THR A 109 15.97 18.23 11.92
C THR A 109 14.92 19.23 12.41
N SER A 110 15.15 20.53 12.24
CA SER A 110 14.17 21.59 12.56
C SER A 110 12.84 21.43 11.83
N HIS A 111 12.84 20.83 10.63
CA HIS A 111 11.65 20.60 9.81
C HIS A 111 11.01 19.23 10.02
N HIS A 112 11.65 18.32 10.76
CA HIS A 112 11.11 16.97 10.97
C HIS A 112 9.77 16.98 11.72
N LYS A 113 9.54 17.96 12.60
CA LYS A 113 8.24 18.15 13.26
C LYS A 113 7.14 18.52 12.26
N ASP A 114 7.46 19.33 11.25
CA ASP A 114 6.50 19.80 10.25
C ASP A 114 6.16 18.68 9.27
N ILE A 115 7.18 17.89 8.88
CA ILE A 115 7.00 16.64 8.12
C ILE A 115 6.09 15.69 8.91
N LYS A 116 6.41 15.39 10.17
CA LYS A 116 5.60 14.49 11.02
C LYS A 116 4.16 14.99 11.18
N ALA A 117 3.96 16.28 11.38
CA ALA A 117 2.62 16.86 11.49
C ALA A 117 1.83 16.66 10.18
N ALA A 118 2.47 16.82 9.03
CA ALA A 118 1.85 16.58 7.72
C ALA A 118 1.56 15.09 7.43
N LEU A 119 2.20 14.15 8.14
CA LEU A 119 1.90 12.71 8.05
C LEU A 119 0.66 12.29 8.84
N THR A 120 0.17 13.11 9.79
CA THR A 120 -0.97 12.76 10.66
C THR A 120 -2.21 12.26 9.88
N PRO A 121 -2.61 12.85 8.74
CA PRO A 121 -3.75 12.37 7.95
C PRO A 121 -3.49 11.01 7.28
N PHE A 122 -2.23 10.65 7.06
CA PHE A 122 -1.78 9.44 6.37
C PHE A 122 -1.23 8.41 7.35
N ALA A 123 -1.65 8.49 8.62
CA ALA A 123 -1.17 7.72 9.76
C ALA A 123 -0.45 6.44 9.35
N ASP A 124 0.82 6.30 9.75
CA ASP A 124 1.62 5.09 9.51
C ASP A 124 0.77 3.88 9.93
N ASP A 125 0.31 3.15 8.92
CA ASP A 125 -0.60 2.04 9.07
C ASP A 125 0.29 0.79 9.00
N PRO A 126 0.75 0.27 10.15
CA PRO A 126 1.65 -0.88 10.17
C PRO A 126 0.98 -2.10 9.52
N GLU A 127 -0.35 -2.17 9.52
CA GLU A 127 -1.12 -3.26 8.90
C GLU A 127 -1.00 -3.19 7.39
N LEU A 128 -1.21 -1.99 6.83
CA LEU A 128 -1.06 -1.76 5.40
C LEU A 128 0.39 -1.96 4.98
N THR A 129 1.35 -1.57 5.82
CA THR A 129 2.77 -1.83 5.61
C THR A 129 3.06 -3.33 5.56
N GLU A 130 2.50 -4.12 6.47
CA GLU A 130 2.63 -5.58 6.51
C GLU A 130 2.03 -6.23 5.26
N LEU A 131 0.80 -5.83 4.89
CA LEU A 131 0.14 -6.26 3.66
C LEU A 131 1.04 -6.01 2.44
N CYS A 132 1.47 -4.76 2.25
CA CYS A 132 2.17 -4.34 1.05
C CYS A 132 3.61 -4.89 0.93
N LYS A 133 4.23 -5.28 2.06
CA LYS A 133 5.56 -5.91 2.08
C LYS A 133 5.53 -7.43 1.96
N THR A 134 4.36 -8.05 2.06
CA THR A 134 4.24 -9.52 1.98
C THR A 134 4.47 -9.99 0.55
N HIS A 135 5.68 -10.48 0.26
CA HIS A 135 6.15 -10.80 -1.09
C HIS A 135 5.24 -11.80 -1.84
N ARG A 136 4.63 -12.75 -1.12
CA ARG A 136 3.74 -13.78 -1.69
C ARG A 136 2.27 -13.39 -1.75
N LEU A 137 1.90 -12.25 -1.16
CA LEU A 137 0.50 -11.83 -1.08
C LEU A 137 -0.11 -11.72 -2.48
N TYR A 138 0.56 -11.04 -3.41
CA TYR A 138 -0.05 -10.76 -4.71
C TYR A 138 -0.29 -12.02 -5.53
N GLU A 139 0.67 -12.95 -5.52
CA GLU A 139 0.56 -14.21 -6.24
C GLU A 139 -0.54 -15.10 -5.64
N LEU A 140 -0.54 -15.23 -4.30
CA LEU A 140 -1.53 -16.07 -3.62
C LEU A 140 -2.93 -15.47 -3.72
N TYR A 141 -3.06 -14.16 -3.57
CA TYR A 141 -4.33 -13.46 -3.74
C TYR A 141 -4.82 -13.56 -5.20
N ALA A 142 -3.97 -13.34 -6.20
CA ALA A 142 -4.35 -13.48 -7.61
C ALA A 142 -4.92 -14.87 -7.92
N GLN A 143 -4.33 -15.92 -7.35
CA GLN A 143 -4.81 -17.29 -7.51
C GLN A 143 -6.25 -17.49 -7.00
N TYR A 144 -6.62 -16.82 -5.90
CA TYR A 144 -7.92 -16.98 -5.25
C TYR A 144 -8.90 -15.82 -5.50
N MET A 145 -8.50 -14.78 -6.23
CA MET A 145 -9.26 -13.52 -6.40
C MET A 145 -10.69 -13.75 -6.88
N ILE A 146 -10.89 -14.64 -7.86
CA ILE A 146 -12.23 -14.98 -8.37
C ILE A 146 -13.08 -15.61 -7.27
N CYS A 147 -12.50 -16.50 -6.47
CA CYS A 147 -13.24 -17.13 -5.36
C CYS A 147 -13.57 -16.13 -4.25
N PHE A 148 -12.65 -15.22 -3.91
CA PHE A 148 -12.94 -14.10 -2.99
C PHE A 148 -14.10 -13.25 -3.50
N SER A 149 -14.10 -12.93 -4.79
CA SER A 149 -15.19 -12.22 -5.48
C SER A 149 -16.53 -12.95 -5.36
N ASP A 150 -16.55 -14.25 -5.66
CA ASP A 150 -17.77 -15.08 -5.59
C ASP A 150 -18.32 -15.19 -4.17
N ARG A 151 -17.44 -15.18 -3.17
CA ARG A 151 -17.78 -15.22 -1.75
C ARG A 151 -18.01 -13.82 -1.15
N GLY A 152 -17.73 -12.76 -1.90
CA GLY A 152 -17.65 -11.38 -1.44
C GLY A 152 -18.91 -10.90 -0.71
N LYS A 153 -20.10 -11.15 -1.28
CA LYS A 153 -21.38 -10.74 -0.65
C LYS A 153 -21.56 -11.25 0.78
N LYS A 154 -21.12 -12.49 1.06
CA LYS A 154 -21.23 -13.06 2.41
C LYS A 154 -20.11 -12.54 3.32
N SER A 155 -18.93 -12.23 2.77
CA SER A 155 -17.86 -11.55 3.49
C SER A 155 -18.26 -10.12 3.87
N ASP A 156 -18.90 -9.37 2.97
CA ASP A 156 -19.44 -8.04 3.25
C ASP A 156 -20.53 -8.10 4.32
N TRP A 157 -21.43 -9.09 4.25
CA TRP A 157 -22.42 -9.32 5.30
C TRP A 157 -21.79 -9.61 6.68
N CYS A 158 -20.73 -10.44 6.73
CA CYS A 158 -19.99 -10.69 7.96
C CYS A 158 -19.44 -9.38 8.54
N PHE A 159 -18.92 -8.51 7.68
CA PHE A 159 -18.36 -7.24 8.11
C PHE A 159 -19.43 -6.28 8.59
N ASP A 160 -20.47 -6.03 7.80
CA ASP A 160 -21.51 -5.07 8.16
C ASP A 160 -22.30 -5.50 9.40
N LYS A 161 -22.37 -6.81 9.69
CA LYS A 161 -22.98 -7.37 10.91
C LYS A 161 -22.19 -7.05 12.17
N GLU A 162 -20.87 -7.13 12.12
CA GLU A 162 -20.00 -7.05 13.30
C GLU A 162 -19.41 -5.64 13.48
N ILE A 163 -19.09 -4.98 12.36
CA ILE A 163 -18.54 -3.63 12.24
C ILE A 163 -19.62 -2.77 11.57
N SER A 164 -20.52 -2.20 12.36
CA SER A 164 -21.49 -1.26 11.82
C SER A 164 -20.80 0.02 11.35
N SER A 165 -21.43 0.73 10.42
CA SER A 165 -20.97 2.04 9.94
C SER A 165 -20.73 3.06 11.07
N SER A 166 -21.44 2.93 12.20
CA SER A 166 -21.25 3.76 13.39
C SER A 166 -19.95 3.48 14.16
N VAL A 167 -19.44 2.24 14.18
CA VAL A 167 -18.14 1.90 14.81
C VAL A 167 -16.98 2.54 14.03
N MET A 168 -17.12 2.66 12.70
CA MET A 168 -16.10 3.25 11.82
C MET A 168 -15.92 4.77 12.01
N HIS A 169 -16.87 5.45 12.65
CA HIS A 169 -16.88 6.92 12.78
C HIS A 169 -16.67 7.40 14.22
N VAL A 170 -16.57 6.49 15.18
CA VAL A 170 -16.52 6.83 16.61
C VAL A 170 -15.12 6.61 17.13
N TYR A 171 -14.38 7.70 17.31
CA TYR A 171 -13.06 7.77 17.98
C TYR A 171 -13.09 7.38 19.48
N GLN A 172 -14.15 6.71 19.95
CA GLN A 172 -14.39 6.36 21.36
C GLN A 172 -14.80 4.90 21.56
N VAL A 173 -14.56 4.03 20.58
CA VAL A 173 -14.75 2.59 20.80
C VAL A 173 -13.60 2.10 21.68
N ASP A 174 -13.93 1.42 22.76
CA ASP A 174 -12.95 0.76 23.62
C ASP A 174 -12.10 -0.21 22.79
N VAL A 175 -10.78 -0.17 22.96
CA VAL A 175 -9.84 -0.98 22.14
C VAL A 175 -10.17 -2.46 22.24
N GLN A 176 -10.55 -2.92 23.43
CA GLN A 176 -10.93 -4.33 23.64
C GLN A 176 -12.21 -4.69 22.88
N GLU A 177 -13.22 -3.81 22.87
CA GLU A 177 -14.44 -4.00 22.08
C GLU A 177 -14.13 -4.06 20.58
N LEU A 178 -13.33 -3.11 20.07
CA LEU A 178 -12.89 -3.10 18.68
C LEU A 178 -12.22 -4.42 18.31
N CYS A 179 -11.28 -4.90 19.13
CA CYS A 179 -10.56 -6.14 18.86
C CYS A 179 -11.46 -7.38 18.92
N ASN A 180 -12.44 -7.43 19.82
CA ASN A 180 -13.41 -8.51 19.86
C ASN A 180 -14.28 -8.54 18.59
N ARG A 181 -14.75 -7.37 18.13
CA ARG A 181 -15.51 -7.25 16.87
C ARG A 181 -14.66 -7.64 15.66
N MET A 182 -13.42 -7.18 15.61
CA MET A 182 -12.47 -7.53 14.56
C MET A 182 -12.19 -9.03 14.50
N LEU A 183 -12.06 -9.69 15.65
CA LEU A 183 -11.88 -11.14 15.72
C LEU A 183 -13.14 -11.88 15.22
N SER A 184 -14.33 -11.39 15.56
CA SER A 184 -15.61 -11.93 15.11
C SER A 184 -15.77 -11.85 13.59
N VAL A 185 -15.54 -10.67 13.00
CA VAL A 185 -15.61 -10.48 11.54
C VAL A 185 -14.58 -11.32 10.82
N THR A 186 -13.32 -11.32 11.30
CA THR A 186 -12.23 -12.07 10.66
C THR A 186 -12.57 -13.55 10.63
N ARG A 187 -13.03 -14.15 11.74
CA ARG A 187 -13.45 -15.56 11.79
C ARG A 187 -14.64 -15.86 10.87
N CYS A 188 -15.61 -14.96 10.79
CA CYS A 188 -16.78 -15.12 9.93
C CYS A 188 -16.36 -15.17 8.45
N ILE A 189 -15.52 -14.22 8.02
CA ILE A 189 -14.99 -14.15 6.65
C ILE A 189 -14.08 -15.35 6.38
N GLU A 190 -13.16 -15.67 7.29
CA GLU A 190 -12.23 -16.79 7.19
C GLU A 190 -12.97 -18.11 7.03
N SER A 191 -14.02 -18.36 7.84
CA SER A 191 -14.86 -19.56 7.69
C SER A 191 -15.55 -19.61 6.32
N ASN A 192 -16.08 -18.48 5.86
CA ASN A 192 -16.72 -18.38 4.54
C ASN A 192 -15.76 -18.68 3.39
N ILE A 193 -14.54 -18.12 3.45
CA ILE A 193 -13.50 -18.31 2.45
C ILE A 193 -12.94 -19.73 2.54
N ARG A 194 -12.65 -20.26 3.74
CA ARG A 194 -12.15 -21.63 3.94
C ARG A 194 -13.06 -22.67 3.28
N LEU A 195 -14.37 -22.56 3.52
CA LEU A 195 -15.36 -23.48 2.96
C LEU A 195 -15.48 -23.37 1.43
N GLY A 196 -15.19 -22.21 0.87
CA GLY A 196 -15.39 -21.95 -0.56
C GLY A 196 -14.13 -22.05 -1.42
N CYS A 197 -12.99 -21.69 -0.87
CA CYS A 197 -11.75 -21.39 -1.57
C CYS A 197 -10.56 -22.20 -1.02
N GLY A 198 -10.72 -22.87 0.12
CA GLY A 198 -9.68 -23.69 0.77
C GLY A 198 -8.86 -22.95 1.84
N GLU A 199 -8.02 -23.71 2.54
CA GLU A 199 -7.27 -23.24 3.71
C GLU A 199 -6.32 -22.09 3.38
N GLN A 200 -5.55 -22.23 2.29
CA GLN A 200 -4.56 -21.20 1.88
C GLN A 200 -5.20 -19.84 1.56
N ALA A 201 -6.44 -19.84 1.05
CA ALA A 201 -7.17 -18.60 0.82
C ALA A 201 -7.68 -18.01 2.14
N ALA A 202 -8.11 -18.86 3.08
CA ALA A 202 -8.56 -18.43 4.40
C ALA A 202 -7.43 -17.75 5.19
N ASP A 203 -6.20 -18.25 5.05
CA ASP A 203 -5.01 -17.65 5.66
C ASP A 203 -4.76 -16.21 5.20
N LEU A 204 -5.27 -15.78 4.04
CA LEU A 204 -5.13 -14.38 3.60
C LEU A 204 -6.09 -13.41 4.30
N VAL A 205 -7.16 -13.91 4.91
CA VAL A 205 -8.27 -13.06 5.38
C VAL A 205 -7.82 -12.06 6.43
N HIS A 206 -6.99 -12.48 7.38
CA HIS A 206 -6.52 -11.57 8.44
C HIS A 206 -5.70 -10.40 7.87
N LEU A 207 -4.85 -10.66 6.87
CA LEU A 207 -4.06 -9.61 6.19
C LEU A 207 -4.97 -8.63 5.44
N LEU A 208 -6.03 -9.14 4.81
CA LEU A 208 -6.93 -8.34 3.97
C LEU A 208 -7.97 -7.53 4.78
N VAL A 209 -8.40 -8.04 5.94
CA VAL A 209 -9.43 -7.40 6.78
C VAL A 209 -8.84 -6.29 7.64
N LYS A 210 -7.67 -6.52 8.25
CA LYS A 210 -7.03 -5.57 9.18
C LYS A 210 -6.92 -4.13 8.63
N PRO A 211 -6.37 -3.88 7.43
CA PRO A 211 -6.22 -2.52 6.89
C PRO A 211 -7.54 -1.84 6.47
N THR A 212 -8.69 -2.54 6.55
CA THR A 212 -10.01 -1.96 6.24
C THR A 212 -10.67 -1.26 7.42
N VAL A 213 -10.14 -1.43 8.64
CA VAL A 213 -10.70 -0.86 9.87
C VAL A 213 -9.64 0.01 10.55
N PRO A 214 -9.84 1.34 10.65
CA PRO A 214 -8.92 2.22 11.36
C PRO A 214 -8.69 1.78 12.81
N GLY A 215 -7.44 1.81 13.26
CA GLY A 215 -7.07 1.46 14.63
C GLY A 215 -7.01 -0.05 14.94
N SER A 216 -7.33 -0.91 13.96
CA SER A 216 -7.26 -2.37 14.09
C SER A 216 -5.85 -2.91 14.38
N GLY A 217 -4.81 -2.10 14.13
CA GLY A 217 -3.43 -2.43 14.48
C GLY A 217 -3.15 -2.61 15.96
N GLN A 218 -4.03 -2.08 16.82
CA GLN A 218 -3.98 -2.30 18.26
C GLN A 218 -4.42 -3.72 18.66
N CYS A 219 -4.98 -4.50 17.73
CA CYS A 219 -5.47 -5.83 17.98
C CYS A 219 -4.43 -6.89 17.63
N VAL A 220 -4.06 -7.69 18.63
CA VAL A 220 -3.19 -8.85 18.44
C VAL A 220 -4.07 -10.06 18.15
N TYR A 221 -4.04 -10.53 16.90
CA TYR A 221 -4.66 -11.81 16.55
C TYR A 221 -3.63 -12.91 16.82
N PRO A 222 -4.01 -14.02 17.47
CA PRO A 222 -3.19 -15.22 17.42
C PRO A 222 -3.22 -15.70 15.96
N LEU A 223 -2.21 -15.28 15.18
CA LEU A 223 -1.84 -15.99 13.96
C LEU A 223 -1.58 -17.42 14.40
N TYR A 224 -2.17 -18.39 13.70
CA TYR A 224 -2.06 -19.80 14.02
C TYR A 224 -0.62 -20.14 14.41
N PRO A 225 -0.41 -20.98 15.45
CA PRO A 225 0.94 -21.40 15.81
C PRO A 225 1.57 -22.00 14.56
N GLU A 226 2.74 -21.48 14.15
CA GLU A 226 3.54 -22.08 13.10
C GLU A 226 3.60 -23.58 13.40
N THR A 227 2.92 -24.39 12.59
CA THR A 227 3.13 -25.82 12.59
C THR A 227 4.53 -26.03 12.09
N THR A 228 5.48 -25.98 13.03
CA THR A 228 6.76 -26.65 12.93
C THR A 228 6.42 -28.11 12.70
N SER A 229 6.34 -28.48 11.42
CA SER A 229 6.24 -29.85 10.97
C SER A 229 7.54 -30.55 11.33
N THR A 230 7.69 -30.90 12.61
CA THR A 230 8.50 -32.04 12.99
C THR A 230 7.77 -33.25 12.44
N VAL A 231 8.19 -33.65 11.24
CA VAL A 231 7.84 -34.92 10.62
C VAL A 231 8.28 -36.03 11.56
N ARG A 232 7.42 -36.38 12.52
CA ARG A 232 7.52 -37.61 13.28
C ARG A 232 6.80 -38.66 12.45
N ARG A 233 7.54 -39.28 11.53
CA ARG A 233 7.13 -40.53 10.86
C ARG A 233 6.80 -41.55 11.94
N ASN A 234 5.52 -41.72 12.24
CA ASN A 234 5.02 -42.96 12.80
C ASN A 234 4.21 -43.64 11.70
N ASN A 235 4.86 -44.62 11.08
CA ASN A 235 4.18 -45.70 10.38
C ASN A 235 3.20 -46.35 11.35
N SER A 236 1.93 -46.42 10.97
CA SER A 236 1.14 -47.65 11.11
C SER A 236 -0.20 -47.54 10.39
N GLN A 237 -0.34 -48.44 9.41
CA GLN A 237 -1.55 -49.22 9.06
C GLN A 237 -2.76 -48.47 8.48
N GLN A 238 -3.11 -48.72 7.20
CA GLN A 238 -3.86 -49.89 6.67
C GLN A 238 -5.33 -49.47 6.47
N ASP A 239 -5.72 -48.99 5.28
CA ASP A 239 -6.22 -49.75 4.13
C ASP A 239 -7.77 -49.84 4.09
N THR A 240 -8.29 -49.66 2.87
CA THR A 240 -9.62 -49.99 2.32
C THR A 240 -10.75 -48.93 2.24
N ASN A 241 -10.90 -48.43 1.00
CA ASN A 241 -12.07 -48.59 0.12
C ASN A 241 -13.46 -47.99 0.45
N LYS A 242 -13.88 -47.02 -0.40
CA LYS A 242 -15.12 -46.97 -1.23
C LYS A 242 -15.87 -45.62 -1.18
N HIS A 243 -15.80 -44.91 -2.30
CA HIS A 243 -16.90 -44.15 -2.92
C HIS A 243 -17.52 -45.04 -4.04
N PRO A 244 -18.67 -44.72 -4.69
CA PRO A 244 -19.35 -43.41 -4.79
C PRO A 244 -20.90 -43.45 -4.70
N GLY A 245 -21.53 -42.26 -4.69
CA GLY A 245 -22.74 -42.06 -5.49
C GLY A 245 -23.87 -41.19 -4.90
N PRO A 246 -24.64 -40.48 -5.75
CA PRO A 246 -25.12 -39.12 -5.49
C PRO A 246 -26.65 -38.98 -5.47
N LEU A 247 -27.20 -37.90 -4.91
CA LEU A 247 -28.54 -37.43 -5.29
C LEU A 247 -28.68 -35.90 -5.22
N THR A 248 -29.29 -35.40 -6.28
CA THR A 248 -29.57 -34.03 -6.71
C THR A 248 -30.77 -33.41 -5.96
N LYS A 249 -30.85 -32.07 -5.89
CA LYS A 249 -32.01 -31.31 -6.41
C LYS A 249 -31.81 -29.79 -6.42
N SER A 250 -32.28 -29.24 -7.53
CA SER A 250 -32.38 -27.84 -7.96
C SER A 250 -33.57 -27.11 -7.30
N ARG A 251 -33.45 -25.79 -7.03
CA ARG A 251 -34.59 -24.86 -7.11
C ARG A 251 -34.16 -23.39 -7.36
N LYS A 252 -34.56 -22.90 -8.54
CA LYS A 252 -35.02 -21.54 -8.94
C LYS A 252 -35.72 -20.75 -7.79
N SER A 253 -35.88 -19.43 -7.73
CA SER A 253 -35.78 -18.30 -8.68
C SER A 253 -36.20 -17.00 -7.92
N ASN A 254 -35.67 -15.86 -8.39
CA ASN A 254 -36.16 -14.47 -8.35
C ASN A 254 -36.48 -13.77 -7.01
N ASN A 255 -35.96 -12.54 -6.84
CA ASN A 255 -36.78 -11.33 -6.89
C ASN A 255 -35.94 -10.05 -7.07
N THR A 256 -36.54 -9.16 -7.86
CA THR A 256 -36.20 -7.78 -8.21
C THR A 256 -36.66 -6.86 -7.10
N GLU A 257 -35.88 -5.86 -6.66
CA GLU A 257 -36.45 -4.73 -5.91
C GLU A 257 -35.62 -3.43 -5.98
N ALA A 258 -36.32 -2.41 -6.47
CA ALA A 258 -36.25 -0.96 -6.33
C ALA A 258 -34.99 -0.23 -5.82
N LEU A 259 -34.53 0.70 -6.66
CA LEU A 259 -33.62 1.81 -6.36
C LEU A 259 -34.37 2.92 -5.59
N HIS A 260 -33.94 3.24 -4.37
CA HIS A 260 -34.50 4.36 -3.57
C HIS A 260 -33.62 5.63 -3.63
N PRO A 261 -34.21 6.84 -3.67
CA PRO A 261 -33.51 8.10 -3.89
C PRO A 261 -33.09 8.74 -2.57
N ASN A 262 -31.87 8.49 -2.09
CA ASN A 262 -31.32 9.23 -0.94
C ASN A 262 -29.84 9.63 -1.10
N VAL A 263 -29.26 9.47 -2.30
CA VAL A 263 -27.84 9.80 -2.56
C VAL A 263 -27.64 11.25 -3.04
N VAL A 264 -28.71 11.95 -3.41
CA VAL A 264 -28.60 13.30 -4.02
C VAL A 264 -28.28 14.40 -3.02
N ILE A 265 -28.60 14.24 -1.73
CA ILE A 265 -28.42 15.31 -0.74
C ILE A 265 -26.95 15.39 -0.25
N SER A 266 -26.21 14.29 -0.25
CA SER A 266 -24.80 14.27 0.18
C SER A 266 -23.83 14.83 -0.89
N LEU A 267 -24.26 14.87 -2.15
CA LEU A 267 -23.49 15.44 -3.26
C LEU A 267 -23.49 16.97 -3.27
N LEU A 268 -24.53 17.62 -2.75
CA LEU A 268 -24.64 19.07 -2.77
C LEU A 268 -23.77 19.75 -1.69
N THR A 269 -23.56 19.13 -0.53
CA THR A 269 -22.68 19.68 0.52
C THR A 269 -21.19 19.63 0.14
N TYR A 270 -20.77 18.61 -0.63
CA TYR A 270 -19.36 18.47 -1.05
C TYR A 270 -18.97 19.47 -2.17
N ILE A 271 -19.89 19.77 -3.10
CA ILE A 271 -19.64 20.73 -4.20
C ILE A 271 -19.53 22.17 -3.67
N PHE A 272 -20.28 22.54 -2.62
CA PHE A 272 -20.17 23.85 -2.00
C PHE A 272 -18.83 24.06 -1.26
N SER A 273 -18.23 23.01 -0.70
CA SER A 273 -16.94 23.10 -0.01
C SER A 273 -15.77 23.34 -0.99
N ILE A 274 -15.81 22.72 -2.17
CA ILE A 274 -14.77 22.89 -3.21
C ILE A 274 -14.82 24.30 -3.83
N ARG A 275 -16.01 24.89 -4.00
CA ARG A 275 -16.13 26.26 -4.53
C ARG A 275 -15.57 27.33 -3.60
N CYS A 276 -15.56 27.10 -2.28
CA CYS A 276 -14.99 28.07 -1.33
C CYS A 276 -13.45 28.13 -1.38
N GLN A 277 -12.78 27.02 -1.71
CA GLN A 277 -11.31 27.02 -1.78
C GLN A 277 -10.76 27.61 -3.08
N ILE A 278 -11.49 27.49 -4.19
CA ILE A 278 -11.07 28.07 -5.48
C ILE A 278 -11.20 29.61 -5.46
N PHE A 279 -12.13 30.17 -4.69
CA PHE A 279 -12.32 31.62 -4.63
C PHE A 279 -11.20 32.36 -3.86
N ASN A 280 -10.53 31.69 -2.91
CA ASN A 280 -9.40 32.28 -2.16
C ASN A 280 -8.06 32.24 -2.91
N ILE A 281 -7.97 31.49 -4.01
CA ILE A 281 -6.74 31.43 -4.84
C ILE A 281 -6.69 32.56 -5.87
N PHE A 282 -7.83 33.20 -6.18
CA PHE A 282 -7.90 34.29 -7.17
C PHE A 282 -7.86 35.71 -6.59
N GLN A 283 -7.65 35.86 -5.27
CA GLN A 283 -7.57 37.17 -4.60
C GLN A 283 -6.24 37.46 -3.88
N SER A 284 -5.20 36.63 -4.07
CA SER A 284 -3.83 36.90 -3.62
C SER A 284 -2.86 36.92 -4.79
#